data_AF-A0A521F9L8-F1
#
_entry.id   AF-A0A521F9L8-F1
#
_cell.length_a   1.000
_cell.length_b   1.000
_cell.length_c   1.000
_cell.angle_alpha   90.00
_cell.angle_beta   90.00
_cell.angle_gamma   90.00
#
_symmetry.space_group_name_H-M   'P 1'
#
loop_
_entity.id
_entity.type
_entity.pdbx_description
1 polymer ?
#
loop_
_entity_poly.entity_id
_entity_poly.type
_entity_poly.pdbx_seq_one_letter_code
_entity_poly.pdbx_strand_id
1 'polypeptide(L)'
;MKKLEARHYKAIYYLSQPNHGGLTMEEIAKECGVSRKSLYEWKKSELFQRELKKEIRRTVGDRIPEVIDAMFREAIENGSGKHAELLLKTYGDMLTDKIEVEVDQTVNDKREVRDAEALQRKADELLRRFNKDERKEDDAQD
;
A
#
# COMPACT_ATOMS: atom_id res chain seq x y z
N MET A 1 -13.15 3.60 -15.01
CA MET A 1 -14.14 2.50 -15.17
C MET A 1 -14.97 2.38 -13.90
N LYS A 2 -16.29 2.11 -13.97
CA LYS A 2 -17.18 2.09 -12.79
C LYS A 2 -17.42 0.69 -12.18
N LYS A 3 -17.32 -0.38 -12.97
CA LYS A 3 -17.53 -1.77 -12.52
C LYS A 3 -16.64 -2.74 -13.29
N LEU A 4 -16.20 -3.82 -12.63
CA LEU A 4 -15.48 -4.93 -13.27
C LEU A 4 -16.46 -6.01 -13.77
N GLU A 5 -16.13 -6.62 -14.90
CA GLU A 5 -16.92 -7.63 -15.59
C GLU A 5 -16.05 -8.86 -15.78
N ALA A 6 -16.64 -10.00 -16.18
CA ALA A 6 -15.93 -11.26 -16.37
C ALA A 6 -14.67 -11.13 -17.26
N ARG A 7 -14.76 -10.36 -18.36
CA ARG A 7 -13.60 -10.09 -19.25
C ARG A 7 -12.46 -9.35 -18.55
N HIS A 8 -12.77 -8.47 -17.59
CA HIS A 8 -11.76 -7.76 -16.82
C HIS A 8 -11.03 -8.73 -15.89
N TYR A 9 -11.76 -9.64 -15.25
CA TYR A 9 -11.15 -10.68 -14.41
C TYR A 9 -10.32 -11.68 -15.21
N LYS A 10 -10.76 -12.08 -16.41
CA LYS A 10 -9.96 -12.90 -17.33
C LYS A 10 -8.65 -12.20 -17.71
N ALA A 11 -8.70 -10.89 -18.02
CA ALA A 11 -7.50 -10.12 -18.30
C ALA A 11 -6.58 -10.01 -17.07
N ILE A 12 -7.15 -9.75 -15.88
CA ILE A 12 -6.40 -9.69 -14.62
C ILE A 12 -5.68 -11.01 -14.35
N TYR A 13 -6.35 -12.15 -14.56
CA TYR A 13 -5.75 -13.47 -14.39
C TYR A 13 -4.46 -13.61 -15.21
N TYR A 14 -4.51 -13.40 -16.53
CA TYR A 14 -3.30 -13.51 -17.35
C TYR A 14 -2.25 -12.48 -16.99
N LEU A 15 -2.65 -11.22 -16.76
CA LEU A 15 -1.72 -10.15 -16.43
C LEU A 15 -1.03 -10.33 -15.08
N SER A 16 -1.62 -11.10 -14.17
CA SER A 16 -1.05 -11.40 -12.85
C SER A 16 -0.01 -12.53 -12.85
N GLN A 17 0.07 -13.29 -13.95
CA GLN A 17 1.03 -14.38 -14.09
C GLN A 17 2.43 -13.84 -14.47
N PRO A 18 3.51 -14.54 -14.10
CA PRO A 18 4.85 -14.21 -14.61
C PRO A 18 4.87 -14.19 -16.13
N ASN A 19 5.47 -13.14 -16.71
CA ASN A 19 5.49 -12.91 -18.17
C ASN A 19 4.11 -13.02 -18.84
N HIS A 20 3.05 -12.65 -18.12
CA HIS A 20 1.65 -12.81 -18.52
C HIS A 20 1.25 -14.24 -18.93
N GLY A 21 1.91 -15.25 -18.36
CA GLY A 21 1.71 -16.65 -18.75
C GLY A 21 2.31 -16.99 -20.13
N GLY A 22 3.24 -16.19 -20.63
CA GLY A 22 3.84 -16.34 -21.96
C GLY A 22 3.05 -15.68 -23.09
N LEU A 23 1.94 -15.02 -22.79
CA LEU A 23 1.09 -14.38 -23.78
C LEU A 23 1.47 -12.92 -24.03
N THR A 24 1.34 -12.50 -25.28
CA THR A 24 1.42 -11.08 -25.67
C THR A 24 0.13 -10.34 -25.29
N MET A 25 0.22 -9.01 -25.18
CA MET A 25 -0.96 -8.16 -24.96
C MET A 25 -2.03 -8.33 -26.05
N GLU A 26 -1.63 -8.70 -27.26
CA GLU A 26 -2.52 -8.94 -28.39
C GLU A 26 -3.31 -10.24 -28.21
N GLU A 27 -2.64 -11.30 -27.79
CA GLU A 27 -3.26 -12.59 -27.48
C GLU A 27 -4.16 -12.50 -26.26
N ILE A 28 -3.75 -11.78 -25.21
CA ILE A 28 -4.59 -11.54 -24.04
C ILE A 28 -5.86 -10.77 -24.45
N ALA A 29 -5.74 -9.79 -25.35
CA ALA A 29 -6.90 -9.04 -25.85
C ALA A 29 -7.88 -9.97 -26.58
N LYS A 30 -7.34 -10.83 -27.46
CA LYS A 30 -8.10 -11.86 -28.19
C LYS A 30 -8.79 -12.82 -27.22
N GLU A 31 -8.07 -13.32 -26.22
CA GLU A 31 -8.62 -14.20 -25.18
C GLU A 31 -9.74 -13.53 -24.38
N CYS A 32 -9.62 -12.23 -24.13
CA CYS A 32 -10.62 -11.47 -23.39
C CYS A 32 -11.76 -10.94 -24.28
N GLY A 33 -11.70 -11.17 -25.60
CA GLY A 33 -12.70 -10.70 -26.56
C GLY A 33 -12.75 -9.17 -26.68
N VAL A 34 -11.61 -8.48 -26.53
CA VAL A 34 -11.52 -7.01 -26.58
C VAL A 34 -10.39 -6.53 -27.47
N SER A 35 -10.40 -5.23 -27.78
CA SER A 35 -9.28 -4.62 -28.50
C SER A 35 -8.06 -4.46 -27.59
N ARG A 36 -6.86 -4.52 -28.16
CA ARG A 36 -5.61 -4.24 -27.45
C ARG A 36 -5.63 -2.86 -26.78
N LYS A 37 -6.24 -1.85 -27.43
CA LYS A 37 -6.41 -0.50 -26.87
C LYS A 37 -7.23 -0.52 -25.58
N SER A 38 -8.30 -1.33 -25.53
CA SER A 38 -9.14 -1.48 -24.34
C SER A 38 -8.33 -1.97 -23.14
N LEU A 39 -7.44 -2.95 -23.31
CA LEU A 39 -6.55 -3.40 -22.23
C LEU A 39 -5.65 -2.28 -21.70
N TYR A 40 -5.06 -1.46 -22.58
CA TYR A 40 -4.24 -0.33 -22.15
C TYR A 40 -5.06 0.71 -21.37
N GLU A 41 -6.29 1.00 -21.80
CA GLU A 41 -7.17 1.90 -21.07
C GLU A 41 -7.59 1.33 -19.70
N TRP A 42 -7.82 0.02 -19.60
CA TRP A 42 -8.14 -0.62 -18.33
C TRP A 42 -6.98 -0.52 -17.34
N LYS A 43 -5.74 -0.65 -17.80
CA LYS A 43 -4.54 -0.46 -16.96
C LYS A 43 -4.43 0.95 -16.38
N LYS A 44 -5.09 1.96 -16.94
CA LYS A 44 -5.13 3.31 -16.36
C LYS A 44 -6.21 3.45 -15.28
N SER A 45 -7.17 2.54 -15.22
CA SER A 45 -8.26 2.59 -14.25
C SER A 45 -7.81 2.10 -12.88
N GLU A 46 -7.97 2.92 -11.84
CA GLU A 46 -7.64 2.58 -10.46
C GLU A 46 -8.32 1.30 -9.98
N LEU A 47 -9.61 1.13 -10.28
CA LEU A 47 -10.37 -0.06 -9.92
C LEU A 47 -9.73 -1.36 -10.47
N PHE A 48 -9.29 -1.33 -11.72
CA PHE A 48 -8.66 -2.49 -12.38
C PHE A 48 -7.28 -2.74 -11.80
N GLN A 49 -6.49 -1.69 -11.59
CA GLN A 49 -5.17 -1.77 -10.98
C GLN A 49 -5.22 -2.32 -9.55
N ARG A 50 -6.23 -1.94 -8.77
CA ARG A 50 -6.41 -2.44 -7.40
C ARG A 50 -6.63 -3.95 -7.38
N GLU A 51 -7.54 -4.46 -8.21
CA GLU A 51 -7.78 -5.89 -8.29
C GLU A 51 -6.59 -6.65 -8.91
N LEU A 52 -5.93 -6.08 -9.93
CA LEU A 52 -4.72 -6.66 -10.51
C LEU A 52 -3.61 -6.82 -9.45
N LYS A 53 -3.35 -5.78 -8.66
CA LYS A 53 -2.37 -5.86 -7.55
C LYS A 53 -2.77 -6.89 -6.51
N LYS A 54 -4.07 -7.03 -6.21
CA LYS A 54 -4.57 -8.04 -5.28
C LYS A 54 -4.31 -9.45 -5.81
N GLU A 55 -4.53 -9.67 -7.10
CA GLU A 55 -4.26 -10.96 -7.74
C GLU A 55 -2.77 -11.27 -7.81
N ILE A 56 -1.94 -10.30 -8.19
CA ILE A 56 -0.47 -10.46 -8.17
C ILE A 56 0.01 -10.88 -6.78
N ARG A 57 -0.50 -10.26 -5.70
CA ARG A 57 -0.11 -10.66 -4.34
C ARG A 57 -0.48 -12.10 -4.00
N ARG A 58 -1.61 -12.61 -4.51
CA ARG A 58 -2.00 -14.02 -4.33
C ARG A 58 -1.03 -14.93 -5.08
N THR A 59 -0.83 -14.67 -6.37
CA THR A 59 0.06 -15.45 -7.24
C THR A 59 1.51 -15.45 -6.73
N VAL A 60 2.00 -14.32 -6.22
CA VAL A 60 3.33 -14.22 -5.61
C VAL A 60 3.36 -14.94 -4.27
N GLY A 61 2.32 -14.77 -3.45
CA GLY A 61 2.18 -15.44 -2.15
C GLY A 61 2.34 -16.95 -2.26
N ASP A 62 1.77 -17.56 -3.29
CA ASP A 62 1.89 -19.01 -3.55
C ASP A 62 3.33 -19.44 -3.88
N ARG A 63 4.18 -18.54 -4.38
CA ARG A 63 5.60 -18.81 -4.69
C ARG A 63 6.57 -18.42 -3.59
N ILE A 64 6.11 -17.70 -2.55
CA ILE A 64 6.97 -17.31 -1.42
C ILE A 64 7.70 -18.52 -0.81
N PRO A 65 7.06 -19.68 -0.58
CA PRO A 65 7.76 -20.85 -0.06
C PRO A 65 8.93 -21.30 -0.94
N GLU A 66 8.77 -21.27 -2.26
CA GLU A 66 9.81 -21.67 -3.23
C GLU A 66 10.99 -20.70 -3.23
N VAL A 67 10.71 -19.39 -3.13
CA VAL A 67 11.74 -18.35 -3.03
C VAL A 67 12.55 -18.52 -1.75
N ILE A 68 11.87 -18.78 -0.64
CA ILE A 68 12.51 -18.96 0.67
C ILE A 68 13.38 -20.22 0.67
N ASP A 69 12.90 -21.32 0.09
CA ASP A 69 13.68 -22.55 -0.09
C ASP A 69 14.94 -22.32 -0.95
N ALA A 70 14.82 -21.58 -2.05
CA ALA A 70 15.97 -21.19 -2.87
C ALA A 70 16.98 -20.34 -2.09
N MET A 71 16.51 -19.39 -1.28
CA MET A 71 17.38 -18.57 -0.43
C MET A 71 18.09 -19.39 0.66
N PHE A 72 17.41 -20.38 1.26
CA PHE A 72 18.04 -21.29 2.21
C PHE A 72 19.16 -22.10 1.57
N ARG A 73 18.93 -22.67 0.38
CA ARG A 73 19.96 -23.40 -0.38
C ARG A 73 21.18 -22.53 -0.65
N GLU A 74 20.98 -21.32 -1.18
CA GLU A 74 22.07 -20.40 -1.47
C GLU A 74 22.84 -19.94 -0.23
N ALA A 75 22.14 -19.73 0.88
CA ALA A 75 22.77 -19.38 2.16
C ALA A 75 23.65 -20.52 2.70
N ILE A 76 23.20 -21.78 2.59
CA ILE A 76 23.89 -22.96 3.13
C ILE A 76 24.99 -23.45 2.20
N GLU A 77 24.69 -23.62 0.91
CA GLU A 77 25.59 -24.25 -0.07
C GLU A 77 26.69 -23.30 -0.53
N ASN A 78 26.33 -22.06 -0.84
CA ASN A 78 27.26 -21.06 -1.37
C ASN A 78 27.77 -20.10 -0.28
N GLY A 79 27.35 -20.29 0.98
CA GLY A 79 27.75 -19.45 2.10
C GLY A 79 27.27 -18.01 1.98
N SER A 80 26.12 -17.78 1.32
CA SER A 80 25.65 -16.44 1.02
C SER A 80 25.04 -15.74 2.24
N GLY A 81 25.88 -15.01 2.98
CA GLY A 81 25.48 -14.28 4.19
C GLY A 81 24.34 -13.28 3.97
N LYS A 82 24.20 -12.71 2.77
CA LYS A 82 23.08 -11.81 2.43
C LYS A 82 21.72 -12.52 2.38
N HIS A 83 21.68 -13.75 1.86
CA HIS A 83 20.45 -14.54 1.87
C HIS A 83 20.09 -14.97 3.29
N ALA A 84 21.09 -15.35 4.11
CA ALA A 84 20.89 -15.63 5.52
C ALA A 84 20.36 -14.40 6.29
N GLU A 85 20.96 -13.22 6.08
CA GLU A 85 20.49 -11.97 6.68
C GLU A 85 19.04 -11.67 6.29
N LEU A 86 18.70 -11.79 5.01
CA LEU A 86 17.33 -11.52 4.53
C LEU A 86 16.31 -12.52 5.09
N LEU A 87 16.68 -13.80 5.22
CA LEU A 87 15.84 -14.82 5.88
C LEU A 87 15.60 -14.48 7.35
N LEU A 88 16.65 -14.11 8.08
CA LEU A 88 16.56 -13.73 9.49
C LEU A 88 15.75 -12.45 9.69
N LYS A 89 15.84 -11.47 8.78
CA LYS A 89 14.96 -10.28 8.77
C LYS A 89 13.51 -10.60 8.46
N THR A 90 13.26 -11.58 7.59
CA THR A 90 11.90 -11.97 7.17
C THR A 90 11.16 -12.74 8.26
N TYR A 91 11.86 -13.59 9.01
CA TYR A 91 11.27 -14.48 10.04
C TYR A 91 11.55 -14.05 11.48
N GLY A 92 12.51 -13.16 11.72
CA GLY A 92 12.98 -12.82 13.05
C GLY A 92 12.75 -11.36 13.44
N ASP A 93 12.37 -11.16 14.71
CA ASP A 93 12.49 -9.92 15.48
C ASP A 93 13.98 -9.50 15.74
N MET A 94 14.97 -10.20 15.16
CA MET A 94 16.39 -10.06 15.53
C MET A 94 17.18 -8.98 14.77
N LEU A 95 16.68 -8.48 13.64
CA LEU A 95 17.33 -7.45 12.83
C LEU A 95 16.29 -6.43 12.34
N THR A 96 15.78 -5.63 13.26
CA THR A 96 15.15 -4.36 12.87
C THR A 96 16.21 -3.50 12.19
N ASP A 97 15.99 -3.16 10.92
CA ASP A 97 16.72 -2.05 10.30
C ASP A 97 16.44 -0.80 11.14
N LYS A 98 17.43 -0.38 11.93
CA LYS A 98 17.36 0.87 12.68
C LYS A 98 17.42 2.00 11.64
N ILE A 99 16.25 2.45 11.19
CA ILE A 99 16.14 3.64 10.36
C ILE A 99 16.37 4.83 11.28
N GLU A 100 17.64 5.23 11.47
CA GLU A 100 17.95 6.54 12.01
C GLU A 100 17.64 7.57 10.92
N VAL A 101 16.45 8.15 11.00
CA VAL A 101 16.11 9.34 10.22
C VAL A 101 16.83 10.51 10.89
N GLU A 102 18.02 10.86 10.40
CA GLU A 102 18.53 12.22 10.59
C GLU A 102 17.62 13.15 9.79
N VAL A 103 16.59 13.67 10.46
CA VAL A 103 15.84 14.81 9.97
C VAL A 103 16.80 16.00 10.04
N ASP A 104 17.23 16.51 8.88
CA ASP A 104 17.89 17.81 8.81
C ASP A 104 16.90 18.88 9.30
N GLN A 105 17.03 19.26 10.58
CA GLN A 105 16.08 20.11 11.31
C GLN A 105 16.07 21.58 10.84
N THR A 106 16.79 21.91 9.77
CA THR A 106 16.96 23.31 9.36
C THR A 106 15.79 23.88 8.52
N VAL A 107 14.83 23.06 8.06
CA VAL A 107 13.72 23.53 7.20
C VAL A 107 12.32 23.44 7.84
N ASN A 108 12.13 22.71 8.95
CA ASN A 108 10.80 22.52 9.55
C ASN A 108 10.40 23.53 10.66
N ASP A 109 11.35 24.29 11.20
CA ASP A 109 11.14 25.11 12.40
C ASP A 109 10.19 26.31 12.23
N LYS A 110 9.78 26.67 11.00
CA LYS A 110 8.85 27.80 10.77
C LYS A 110 7.42 27.42 10.38
N ARG A 111 7.17 26.16 10.01
CA ARG A 111 5.82 25.72 9.59
C ARG A 111 5.05 25.08 10.73
N GLU A 112 5.70 24.24 11.53
CA GLU A 112 5.03 23.49 12.61
C GLU A 112 4.56 24.40 13.76
N VAL A 113 5.29 25.48 14.06
CA VAL A 113 4.90 26.43 15.12
C VAL A 113 3.61 27.19 14.78
N ARG A 114 3.40 27.53 13.50
CA ARG A 114 2.17 28.20 13.04
C ARG A 114 0.95 27.29 13.12
N ASP A 115 1.13 26.00 12.85
CA ASP A 115 0.04 25.03 12.85
C ASP A 115 -0.34 24.62 14.28
N ALA A 116 0.63 24.51 15.19
CA ALA A 116 0.39 24.25 16.61
C ALA A 116 -0.39 25.39 17.29
N GLU A 117 0.02 26.65 17.10
CA GLU A 117 -0.72 27.81 17.66
C GLU A 117 -2.14 27.93 17.08
N ALA A 118 -2.32 27.61 15.79
CA ALA A 118 -3.63 27.64 15.15
C ALA A 118 -4.57 26.54 15.70
N LEU A 119 -4.03 25.37 16.05
CA LEU A 119 -4.77 24.28 16.69
C LEU A 119 -5.11 24.62 18.15
N GLN A 120 -4.17 25.21 18.90
CA GLN A 120 -4.39 25.64 20.28
C GLN A 120 -5.54 26.67 20.36
N ARG A 121 -5.53 27.67 19.48
CA ARG A 121 -6.60 28.68 19.41
C ARG A 121 -7.96 28.09 19.11
N LYS A 122 -8.03 27.09 18.23
CA LYS A 122 -9.28 26.40 17.92
C LYS A 122 -9.78 25.56 19.10
N ALA A 123 -8.88 24.91 19.83
CA ALA A 123 -9.24 24.16 21.03
C ALA A 123 -9.80 25.08 22.12
N ASP A 124 -9.16 26.23 22.38
CA ASP A 124 -9.63 27.20 23.36
C ASP A 124 -10.99 27.82 22.97
N GLU A 125 -11.21 28.09 21.68
CA GLU A 125 -12.50 28.59 21.19
C GLU A 125 -13.62 27.57 21.39
N LEU A 126 -13.34 26.28 21.12
CA LEU A 126 -14.31 25.20 21.31
C LEU A 126 -14.65 24.99 22.79
N LEU A 127 -13.64 24.99 23.68
CA LEU A 127 -13.86 24.90 25.13
C LEU A 127 -14.67 26.09 25.66
N ARG A 128 -14.45 27.29 25.11
CA ARG A 128 -15.21 28.48 25.49
C ARG A 128 -16.66 28.44 25.00
N ARG A 129 -16.94 27.78 23.87
CA ARG A 129 -18.31 27.54 23.41
C ARG A 129 -19.02 26.51 24.31
N PHE A 130 -18.37 25.39 24.58
CA PHE A 130 -18.90 24.35 25.48
C PHE A 130 -19.25 24.92 26.88
N ASN A 131 -18.33 25.65 27.52
CA ASN A 131 -18.57 26.27 28.83
C ASN A 131 -19.60 27.42 28.82
N LYS A 132 -20.04 27.88 27.65
CA LYS A 132 -21.09 28.89 27.51
C LYS A 132 -22.46 28.25 27.23
N ASP A 133 -22.47 27.05 26.67
CA ASP A 133 -23.67 26.26 26.43
C ASP A 133 -24.12 25.57 27.73
N GLU A 134 -23.21 25.03 28.55
CA GLU A 134 -23.55 24.47 29.88
C GLU A 134 -24.14 25.53 30.84
N ARG A 135 -23.63 26.78 30.80
CA ARG A 135 -24.17 27.88 31.63
C ARG A 135 -25.54 28.39 31.19
N LYS A 136 -26.04 28.03 30.01
CA LYS A 136 -27.39 28.41 29.57
C LYS A 136 -28.45 27.38 29.92
N GLU A 137 -28.06 26.16 30.26
CA GLU A 137 -28.99 25.13 30.72
C GLU A 137 -29.29 25.26 32.22
N ASP A 138 -28.30 25.70 33.03
CA ASP A 138 -28.49 25.89 34.47
C ASP A 138 -29.34 27.14 34.84
N ASP A 139 -29.29 28.22 34.04
CA ASP A 139 -30.08 29.44 34.27
C ASP A 139 -31.55 29.32 33.79
N ALA A 140 -31.97 28.15 33.27
CA ALA A 140 -33.34 27.89 32.80
C ALA A 140 -34.16 26.97 33.73
N GLN A 141 -33.63 26.60 34.90
CA GLN A 141 -34.30 25.74 35.89
C GLN A 141 -34.52 26.36 37.28
N ASP A 142 -34.34 27.68 37.46
CA ASP A 142 -34.83 28.44 38.63
C ASP A 142 -35.87 29.52 38.24
#